data_AF-A0A5J5E7S7-F1
#
_entry.id   AF-A0A5J5E7S7-F1
#
_cell.length_a   1.000
_cell.length_b   1.000
_cell.length_c   1.000
_cell.angle_alpha   90.00
_cell.angle_beta   90.00
_cell.angle_gamma   90.00
#
_symmetry.space_group_name_H-M   'P 1'
#
loop_
_entity.id
_entity.type
_entity.pdbx_description
1 polymer ?
#
loop_
_entity_poly.entity_id
_entity_poly.type
_entity_poly.pdbx_seq_one_letter_code
_entity_poly.pdbx_strand_id
1 'polypeptide(L)'
;MQMLLLVLGVALVTIAVLAFASFAYGLLGDIGRAVSIGVVGAIALAVGMALTNRLRVTAEGLTWAGLAALSIDAPLVSGIPPVARTIPNGVCTGVLILLVTALAFVLRAVASHLPSSQTATVTGSEPNAQTISPDAASSTLPDSAGFSEAHAAEYSAEQSVTQPAVRPVSLSPIPLRATTLYAMCAIPLAFMSIASSLPTDNHNVEWVLTVEIGSAAALLFAIFVRVPHTSRYADFEWMTSLTAATVGLTAVTFFGYALIMDADPLWLVITICLIPPALWAAMLVMLHLKPAARTGSTLHPSNRVMPTIGFIWSLSAGSESLLRRVLNGPLGNDQAAQTVADLLMIAITGFTITAATLMFRRTKRFTISKQERVSMSVVGSLMMLIVIASDFTHGSPLPMVVSIVGLVVMLAVTAISWIVAAQPAQPRRPQPALPHGTASKTLPAEHITVTVFTAITSLSLMYLAVTDPQPYAPVDLFAVVSGATALVIGVRWMQVRPSLRSWPALWPALTLLMVPSLLISWFEPLSLPRVLALFAISICALLLGALRGLQAPLVYGTVILVIHVLTVIWPWLAEFSRHYWWVWLLIGGVLLIAAAARYEASMRSMRSIASRISDLR
;
A
#
# COMPACT_ATOMS: atom_id res chain seq x y z
N MET A 1 0.17 -2.01 -21.52
CA MET A 1 0.00 -0.66 -22.09
C MET A 1 -1.28 0.04 -21.64
N GLN A 2 -2.45 -0.61 -21.65
CA GLN A 2 -3.74 0.01 -21.30
C GLN A 2 -3.82 0.60 -19.87
N MET A 3 -3.30 -0.10 -18.85
CA MET A 3 -3.21 0.42 -17.48
C MET A 3 -2.27 1.64 -17.37
N LEU A 4 -1.20 1.67 -18.17
CA LEU A 4 -0.20 2.75 -18.15
C LEU A 4 -0.77 4.02 -18.82
N LEU A 5 -1.51 3.86 -19.91
CA LEU A 5 -2.25 4.96 -20.56
C LEU A 5 -3.39 5.51 -19.70
N LEU A 6 -4.07 4.65 -18.93
CA LEU A 6 -5.13 5.08 -18.02
C LEU A 6 -4.58 5.85 -16.81
N VAL A 7 -3.50 5.35 -16.19
CA VAL A 7 -2.81 6.06 -15.09
C VAL A 7 -2.21 7.38 -15.59
N LEU A 8 -1.58 7.37 -16.77
CA LEU A 8 -1.04 8.58 -17.38
C LEU A 8 -2.15 9.58 -17.70
N GLY A 9 -3.27 9.13 -18.26
CA GLY A 9 -4.43 9.97 -18.58
C GLY A 9 -5.07 10.59 -17.35
N VAL A 10 -5.26 9.81 -16.28
CA VAL A 10 -5.76 10.33 -14.99
C VAL A 10 -4.78 11.33 -14.39
N ALA A 11 -3.47 11.03 -14.38
CA ALA A 11 -2.46 11.96 -13.89
C ALA A 11 -2.44 13.28 -14.68
N LEU A 12 -2.57 13.20 -16.02
CA LEU A 12 -2.60 14.38 -16.89
C LEU A 12 -3.85 15.24 -16.66
N VAL A 13 -5.02 14.62 -16.48
CA VAL A 13 -6.26 15.34 -16.14
C VAL A 13 -6.14 16.00 -14.76
N THR A 14 -5.59 15.30 -13.76
CA THR A 14 -5.38 15.88 -12.43
C THR A 14 -4.41 17.07 -12.49
N ILE A 15 -3.31 16.96 -13.24
CA ILE A 15 -2.38 18.07 -13.46
C ILE A 15 -3.06 19.24 -14.18
N ALA A 16 -3.89 18.96 -15.19
CA ALA A 16 -4.63 20.00 -15.90
C ALA A 16 -5.65 20.71 -15.00
N VAL A 17 -6.35 19.98 -14.12
CA VAL A 17 -7.27 20.55 -13.13
C VAL A 17 -6.52 21.41 -12.12
N LEU A 18 -5.36 20.96 -11.62
CA LEU A 18 -4.52 21.74 -10.71
C LEU A 18 -3.96 23.01 -11.38
N ALA A 19 -3.51 22.90 -12.63
CA ALA A 19 -3.03 24.04 -13.41
C ALA A 19 -4.17 25.04 -13.70
N PHE A 20 -5.36 24.55 -14.06
CA PHE A 20 -6.53 25.40 -14.26
C PHE A 20 -6.97 26.08 -12.97
N ALA A 21 -6.98 25.36 -11.83
CA ALA A 21 -7.31 25.94 -10.53
C ALA A 21 -6.30 27.03 -10.11
N SER A 22 -5.01 26.81 -10.37
CA SER A 22 -3.94 27.79 -10.13
C SER A 22 -4.09 29.03 -11.01
N PHE A 23 -4.44 28.86 -12.28
CA PHE A 23 -4.66 29.96 -13.22
C PHE A 23 -5.95 30.74 -12.92
N ALA A 24 -7.04 30.05 -12.57
CA ALA A 24 -8.30 30.65 -12.17
C ALA A 24 -8.15 31.49 -10.89
N TYR A 25 -7.29 31.05 -9.96
CA TYR A 25 -6.97 31.79 -8.74
C TYR A 25 -6.39 33.18 -9.02
N GLY A 26 -5.48 33.29 -10.00
CA GLY A 26 -4.85 34.56 -10.36
C GLY A 26 -5.75 35.55 -11.11
N LEU A 27 -6.80 35.07 -11.77
CA LEU A 27 -7.63 35.91 -12.66
C LEU A 27 -9.02 36.24 -12.14
N LEU A 28 -9.67 35.32 -11.41
CA LEU A 28 -11.11 35.42 -11.07
C LEU A 28 -11.36 35.68 -9.59
N GLY A 29 -10.30 35.70 -8.76
CA GLY A 29 -10.41 35.79 -7.30
C GLY A 29 -11.07 34.55 -6.67
N ASP A 30 -11.21 34.56 -5.35
CA ASP A 30 -11.70 33.40 -4.59
C ASP A 30 -13.11 32.95 -4.98
N ILE A 31 -14.02 33.92 -5.21
CA ILE A 31 -15.42 33.65 -5.57
C ILE A 31 -15.50 33.09 -6.99
N GLY A 32 -14.82 33.73 -7.95
CA GLY A 32 -14.88 33.30 -9.35
C GLY A 32 -14.21 31.94 -9.59
N ARG A 33 -13.15 31.62 -8.83
CA ARG A 33 -12.57 30.26 -8.80
C ARG A 33 -13.58 29.24 -8.31
N ALA A 34 -14.21 29.46 -7.15
CA ALA A 34 -15.17 28.52 -6.56
C ALA A 34 -16.36 28.25 -7.49
N VAL A 35 -16.91 29.31 -8.11
CA VAL A 35 -17.98 29.16 -9.11
C VAL A 35 -17.51 28.35 -10.31
N SER A 36 -16.29 28.59 -10.81
CA SER A 36 -15.74 27.87 -11.96
C SER A 36 -15.54 26.39 -11.67
N ILE A 37 -14.93 26.04 -10.52
CA ILE A 37 -14.71 24.65 -10.13
C ILE A 37 -16.04 23.95 -9.86
N GLY A 38 -16.98 24.63 -9.19
CA GLY A 38 -18.35 24.13 -8.98
C GLY A 38 -19.08 23.80 -10.27
N VAL A 39 -19.06 24.71 -11.25
CA VAL A 39 -19.71 24.52 -12.56
C VAL A 39 -19.05 23.39 -13.36
N VAL A 40 -17.71 23.38 -13.46
CA VAL A 40 -16.97 22.34 -14.18
C VAL A 40 -17.19 20.97 -13.52
N GLY A 41 -17.17 20.90 -12.18
CA GLY A 41 -17.46 19.70 -11.42
C GLY A 41 -18.88 19.18 -11.70
N ALA A 42 -19.89 20.05 -11.66
CA ALA A 42 -21.27 19.69 -11.95
C ALA A 42 -21.47 19.20 -13.39
N ILE A 43 -20.84 19.86 -14.38
CA ILE A 43 -20.87 19.43 -15.79
C ILE A 43 -20.22 18.05 -15.93
N ALA A 44 -19.07 17.81 -15.29
CA ALA A 44 -18.40 16.52 -15.32
C ALA A 44 -19.31 15.41 -14.75
N LEU A 45 -20.01 15.66 -13.64
CA LEU A 45 -20.98 14.70 -13.09
C LEU A 45 -22.16 14.44 -14.03
N ALA A 46 -22.74 15.49 -14.63
CA ALA A 46 -23.86 15.37 -15.55
C ALA A 46 -23.49 14.59 -16.83
N VAL A 47 -22.35 14.91 -17.43
CA VAL A 47 -21.83 14.21 -18.61
C VAL A 47 -21.43 12.78 -18.26
N GLY A 48 -20.80 12.55 -17.10
CA GLY A 48 -20.46 11.23 -16.61
C GLY A 48 -21.70 10.35 -16.48
N MET A 49 -22.77 10.91 -15.91
CA MET A 49 -24.06 10.25 -15.79
C MET A 49 -24.67 9.90 -17.15
N ALA A 50 -24.70 10.85 -18.09
CA ALA A 50 -25.23 10.66 -19.44
C ALA A 50 -24.45 9.59 -20.23
N LEU A 51 -23.14 9.47 -20.00
CA LEU A 51 -22.26 8.50 -20.67
C LEU A 51 -22.30 7.10 -20.05
N THR A 52 -22.94 6.90 -18.90
CA THR A 52 -22.95 5.63 -18.14
C THR A 52 -23.34 4.42 -19.00
N ASN A 53 -24.32 4.59 -19.90
CA ASN A 53 -24.82 3.51 -20.77
C ASN A 53 -24.00 3.29 -22.05
N ARG A 54 -23.14 4.24 -22.44
CA ARG A 54 -22.40 4.22 -23.72
C ARG A 54 -20.90 4.00 -23.55
N LEU A 55 -20.28 4.73 -22.64
CA LEU A 55 -18.82 4.79 -22.45
C LEU A 55 -18.48 4.65 -20.97
N ARG A 56 -18.68 3.46 -20.42
CA ARG A 56 -18.60 3.20 -18.97
C ARG A 56 -17.29 3.66 -18.33
N VAL A 57 -16.15 3.39 -18.96
CA VAL A 57 -14.83 3.77 -18.41
C VAL A 57 -14.66 5.29 -18.37
N THR A 58 -15.11 5.98 -19.43
CA THR A 58 -15.10 7.44 -19.49
C THR A 58 -16.08 8.06 -18.48
N ALA A 59 -17.27 7.48 -18.33
CA ALA A 59 -18.26 7.87 -17.33
C ALA A 59 -17.70 7.74 -15.89
N GLU A 60 -17.02 6.63 -15.57
CA GLU A 60 -16.37 6.43 -14.28
C GLU A 60 -15.25 7.46 -14.04
N GLY A 61 -14.39 7.71 -15.03
CA GLY A 61 -13.31 8.69 -14.94
C GLY A 61 -13.82 10.12 -14.74
N LEU A 62 -14.86 10.52 -15.49
CA LEU A 62 -15.43 11.85 -15.42
C LEU A 62 -16.21 12.09 -14.12
N THR A 63 -16.93 11.07 -13.63
CA THR A 63 -17.57 11.11 -12.32
C THR A 63 -16.54 11.27 -11.20
N TRP A 64 -15.43 10.54 -11.27
CA TRP A 64 -14.31 10.70 -10.33
C TRP A 64 -13.72 12.10 -10.34
N ALA A 65 -13.42 12.62 -11.53
CA ALA A 65 -12.85 13.96 -11.68
C ALA A 65 -13.79 15.04 -11.13
N GLY A 66 -15.09 14.94 -11.40
CA GLY A 66 -16.09 15.86 -10.87
C GLY A 66 -16.19 15.82 -9.34
N LEU A 67 -16.29 14.63 -8.75
CA LEU A 67 -16.35 14.47 -7.29
C LEU A 67 -15.05 14.95 -6.61
N ALA A 68 -13.89 14.64 -7.19
CA ALA A 68 -12.59 15.07 -6.67
C ALA A 68 -12.43 16.60 -6.74
N ALA A 69 -12.80 17.22 -7.86
CA ALA A 69 -12.75 18.67 -8.01
C ALA A 69 -13.61 19.38 -6.96
N LEU A 70 -14.85 18.93 -6.76
CA LEU A 70 -15.75 19.49 -5.74
C LEU A 70 -15.23 19.27 -4.30
N SER A 71 -14.59 18.13 -4.02
CA SER A 71 -13.92 17.89 -2.75
C SER A 71 -12.73 18.81 -2.50
N ILE A 72 -11.89 19.03 -3.52
CA ILE A 72 -10.69 19.87 -3.43
C ILE A 72 -11.10 21.35 -3.29
N ASP A 73 -12.25 21.74 -3.82
CA ASP A 73 -12.78 23.10 -3.70
C ASP A 73 -13.42 23.37 -2.32
N ALA A 74 -13.83 22.35 -1.57
CA ALA A 74 -14.49 22.53 -0.27
C ALA A 74 -13.66 23.34 0.75
N PRO A 75 -12.34 23.08 0.96
CA PRO A 75 -11.48 23.93 1.79
C PRO A 75 -11.29 25.35 1.25
N LEU A 76 -11.37 25.51 -0.08
CA LEU A 76 -11.20 26.80 -0.73
C LEU A 76 -12.45 27.68 -0.58
N VAL A 77 -13.63 27.07 -0.66
CA VAL A 77 -14.93 27.72 -0.43
C VAL A 77 -15.09 28.17 1.01
N SER A 78 -14.59 27.37 1.98
CA SER A 78 -14.69 27.73 3.40
C SER A 78 -13.89 28.99 3.75
N GLY A 79 -12.81 29.28 3.02
CA GLY A 79 -12.01 30.50 3.20
C GLY A 79 -12.60 31.78 2.61
N ILE A 80 -13.71 31.73 1.85
CA ILE A 80 -14.29 32.92 1.21
C ILE A 80 -14.87 33.84 2.30
N PRO A 81 -14.59 35.16 2.32
CA PRO A 81 -14.93 36.07 3.43
C PRO A 81 -16.38 36.09 3.96
N PRO A 82 -17.46 35.91 3.17
CA PRO A 82 -18.80 35.82 3.72
C PRO A 82 -19.06 34.48 4.42
N VAL A 83 -18.42 33.39 3.98
CA VAL A 83 -18.56 32.05 4.57
C VAL A 83 -17.71 31.94 5.84
N ALA A 84 -16.44 32.32 5.75
CA ALA A 84 -15.47 32.26 6.86
C ALA A 84 -15.90 33.07 8.10
N ARG A 85 -16.76 34.09 7.92
CA ARG A 85 -17.31 34.89 9.03
C ARG A 85 -18.45 34.22 9.78
N THR A 86 -19.07 33.19 9.22
CA THR A 86 -20.31 32.59 9.75
C THR A 86 -20.12 31.18 10.29
N ILE A 87 -19.24 30.40 9.65
CA ILE A 87 -19.04 28.98 9.97
C ILE A 87 -17.53 28.72 10.05
N PRO A 88 -17.04 28.00 11.08
CA PRO A 88 -15.65 27.58 11.14
C PRO A 88 -15.23 26.83 9.87
N ASN A 89 -14.04 27.13 9.36
CA ASN A 89 -13.60 26.64 8.04
C ASN A 89 -13.64 25.11 7.95
N GLY A 90 -13.22 24.40 9.01
CA GLY A 90 -13.23 22.95 9.04
C GLY A 90 -14.65 22.36 8.99
N VAL A 91 -15.60 22.91 9.77
CA VAL A 91 -17.02 22.53 9.72
C VAL A 91 -17.59 22.75 8.32
N CYS A 92 -17.37 23.91 7.73
CA CYS A 92 -17.85 24.21 6.38
C CYS A 92 -17.28 23.22 5.35
N THR A 93 -15.97 23.00 5.38
CA THR A 93 -15.27 22.06 4.51
C THR A 93 -15.83 20.65 4.63
N GLY A 94 -15.97 20.14 5.86
CA GLY A 94 -16.47 18.79 6.07
C GLY A 94 -17.93 18.62 5.69
N VAL A 95 -18.79 19.60 5.96
CA VAL A 95 -20.20 19.59 5.51
C VAL A 95 -20.27 19.57 3.98
N LEU A 96 -19.46 20.38 3.29
CA LEU A 96 -19.41 20.37 1.82
C LEU A 96 -18.96 19.00 1.28
N ILE A 97 -17.92 18.38 1.87
CA ILE A 97 -17.49 17.03 1.46
C ILE A 97 -18.59 15.99 1.73
N LEU A 98 -19.34 16.09 2.83
CA LEU A 98 -20.50 15.22 3.09
C LEU A 98 -21.61 15.43 2.06
N LEU A 99 -21.89 16.67 1.64
CA LEU A 99 -22.86 16.96 0.60
C LEU A 99 -22.45 16.38 -0.77
N VAL A 100 -21.17 16.51 -1.14
CA VAL A 100 -20.64 15.89 -2.37
C VAL A 100 -20.70 14.36 -2.27
N THR A 101 -20.45 13.80 -1.09
CA THR A 101 -20.60 12.36 -0.84
C THR A 101 -22.06 11.91 -0.95
N ALA A 102 -22.99 12.67 -0.40
CA ALA A 102 -24.42 12.41 -0.55
C ALA A 102 -24.84 12.46 -2.02
N LEU A 103 -24.33 13.45 -2.78
CA LEU A 103 -24.53 13.53 -4.23
C LEU A 103 -23.99 12.29 -4.96
N ALA A 104 -22.82 11.78 -4.57
CA ALA A 104 -22.28 10.52 -5.13
C ALA A 104 -23.23 9.33 -4.87
N PHE A 105 -23.84 9.24 -3.69
CA PHE A 105 -24.84 8.20 -3.40
C PHE A 105 -26.13 8.38 -4.20
N VAL A 106 -26.60 9.61 -4.38
CA VAL A 106 -27.77 9.91 -5.23
C VAL A 106 -27.49 9.51 -6.67
N LEU A 107 -26.32 9.87 -7.23
CA LEU A 107 -25.92 9.47 -8.58
C LEU A 107 -25.88 7.95 -8.73
N ARG A 108 -25.36 7.24 -7.72
CA ARG A 108 -25.37 5.76 -7.69
C ARG A 108 -26.80 5.20 -7.70
N ALA A 109 -27.69 5.75 -6.88
CA ALA A 109 -29.07 5.32 -6.81
C ALA A 109 -29.79 5.54 -8.14
N VAL A 110 -29.66 6.74 -8.74
CA VAL A 110 -30.24 7.04 -10.05
C VAL A 110 -29.70 6.12 -11.13
N ALA A 111 -28.39 5.83 -11.13
CA ALA A 111 -27.77 4.97 -12.13
C ALA A 111 -28.29 3.53 -12.04
N SER A 112 -28.66 3.07 -10.85
CA SER A 112 -29.25 1.74 -10.65
C SER A 112 -30.68 1.60 -11.18
N HIS A 113 -31.38 2.72 -11.40
CA HIS A 113 -32.75 2.75 -11.93
C HIS A 113 -32.84 2.97 -13.44
N LEU A 114 -31.71 3.23 -14.13
CA LEU A 114 -31.72 3.43 -15.58
C LEU A 114 -32.00 2.09 -16.32
N PRO A 115 -32.90 2.08 -17.33
CA PRO A 115 -33.19 0.88 -18.10
C PRO A 115 -31.93 0.39 -18.83
N SER A 116 -31.63 -0.91 -18.70
CA SER A 116 -30.52 -1.53 -19.42
C SER A 116 -30.83 -1.58 -20.92
N SER A 117 -30.08 -0.83 -21.73
CA SER A 117 -30.25 -0.81 -23.19
C SER A 117 -29.77 -2.10 -23.88
N GLN A 118 -29.32 -3.11 -23.12
CA GLN A 118 -28.96 -4.43 -23.64
C GLN A 118 -30.19 -5.33 -23.73
N THR A 119 -31.12 -4.99 -24.61
CA THR A 119 -31.98 -5.98 -25.25
C THR A 119 -31.20 -6.45 -26.48
N ALA A 120 -30.22 -7.32 -26.28
CA ALA A 120 -29.69 -8.08 -27.40
C ALA A 120 -30.83 -9.01 -27.83
N THR A 121 -31.57 -8.59 -28.86
CA THR A 121 -32.33 -9.50 -29.69
C THR A 121 -31.34 -10.54 -30.21
N VAL A 122 -31.27 -11.68 -29.54
CA VAL A 122 -30.77 -12.92 -30.13
C VAL A 122 -31.81 -13.30 -31.18
N THR A 123 -31.77 -12.62 -32.32
CA THR A 123 -32.40 -13.12 -33.54
C THR A 123 -31.60 -14.35 -33.91
N GLY A 124 -32.19 -15.53 -33.69
CA GLY A 124 -31.66 -16.78 -34.19
C GLY A 124 -31.50 -16.68 -35.70
N SER A 125 -30.26 -16.50 -36.14
CA SER A 125 -29.84 -16.81 -37.49
C SER A 125 -29.11 -18.15 -37.41
N GLU A 126 -29.87 -19.24 -37.44
CA GLU A 126 -29.38 -20.46 -38.08
C GLU A 126 -29.18 -20.14 -39.57
N PRO A 127 -27.99 -20.43 -40.10
CA PRO A 127 -27.99 -21.23 -41.32
C PRO A 127 -26.81 -22.20 -41.32
N ASN A 128 -27.09 -23.49 -41.17
CA ASN A 128 -26.60 -24.49 -42.11
C ASN A 128 -27.18 -25.87 -41.78
N ALA A 129 -28.27 -26.18 -42.48
CA ALA A 129 -28.58 -27.55 -42.84
C ALA A 129 -27.44 -28.06 -43.75
N GLN A 130 -26.61 -28.97 -43.24
CA GLN A 130 -25.78 -29.80 -44.10
C GLN A 130 -26.68 -30.86 -44.74
N THR A 131 -26.93 -30.63 -46.02
CA THR A 131 -27.57 -31.53 -46.96
C THR A 131 -26.78 -32.84 -47.05
N ILE A 132 -27.43 -33.93 -46.66
CA ILE A 132 -27.00 -35.29 -47.02
C ILE A 132 -27.50 -35.53 -48.46
N SER A 133 -26.59 -35.90 -49.37
CA SER A 133 -26.95 -36.52 -50.66
C SER A 133 -26.46 -37.98 -50.69
N PRO A 134 -27.25 -38.91 -51.24
CA PRO A 134 -26.86 -40.30 -51.44
C PRO A 134 -26.23 -40.52 -52.84
N ASP A 135 -25.67 -41.73 -53.00
CA ASP A 135 -25.29 -42.42 -54.24
C ASP A 135 -23.95 -42.10 -54.95
N ALA A 136 -22.99 -43.03 -54.85
CA ALA A 136 -22.75 -44.10 -55.86
C ALA A 136 -21.25 -44.46 -56.05
N ALA A 137 -20.95 -45.77 -55.92
CA ALA A 137 -19.95 -46.59 -56.63
C ALA A 137 -18.44 -46.21 -56.53
N SER A 138 -17.44 -47.09 -56.48
CA SER A 138 -17.26 -48.54 -56.60
C SER A 138 -15.78 -48.86 -56.33
N SER A 139 -15.43 -49.97 -55.65
CA SER A 139 -14.36 -50.92 -56.04
C SER A 139 -14.02 -51.92 -54.91
N THR A 140 -14.30 -53.22 -55.14
CA THR A 140 -13.44 -54.44 -54.94
C THR A 140 -12.51 -54.49 -53.70
N LEU A 141 -12.39 -55.53 -52.86
CA LEU A 141 -12.43 -57.03 -52.98
C LEU A 141 -12.21 -57.61 -51.52
N PRO A 142 -12.06 -58.93 -51.23
CA PRO A 142 -12.91 -59.64 -50.26
C PRO A 142 -12.18 -60.24 -49.03
N ASP A 143 -12.98 -60.96 -48.23
CA ASP A 143 -12.64 -62.04 -47.29
C ASP A 143 -11.97 -61.71 -45.94
N SER A 144 -12.75 -61.85 -44.85
CA SER A 144 -12.58 -62.99 -43.93
C SER A 144 -13.55 -62.95 -42.74
N ALA A 145 -14.32 -64.04 -42.66
CA ALA A 145 -14.86 -64.73 -41.50
C ALA A 145 -14.98 -64.02 -40.12
N GLY A 146 -16.20 -64.08 -39.57
CA GLY A 146 -16.38 -64.68 -38.25
C GLY A 146 -17.07 -63.81 -37.19
N PHE A 147 -18.14 -64.40 -36.64
CA PHE A 147 -18.72 -64.19 -35.31
C PHE A 147 -19.84 -63.16 -35.10
N SER A 148 -21.04 -63.76 -35.06
CA SER A 148 -22.00 -63.76 -33.94
C SER A 148 -22.99 -62.60 -33.80
N GLU A 149 -24.24 -62.94 -34.14
CA GLU A 149 -25.46 -62.45 -33.50
C GLU A 149 -25.33 -62.46 -31.97
N ALA A 150 -25.71 -61.34 -31.33
CA ALA A 150 -26.59 -61.28 -30.16
C ALA A 150 -26.73 -59.81 -29.67
N HIS A 151 -27.94 -59.46 -29.24
CA HIS A 151 -28.38 -58.17 -28.66
C HIS A 151 -28.93 -57.11 -29.61
N ALA A 152 -30.07 -57.45 -30.21
CA ALA A 152 -31.16 -56.51 -30.41
C ALA A 152 -32.13 -56.56 -29.20
N ALA A 153 -32.74 -55.41 -28.91
CA ALA A 153 -33.84 -55.16 -27.97
C ALA A 153 -33.45 -54.91 -26.50
N GLU A 154 -33.01 -53.68 -26.20
CA GLU A 154 -33.58 -52.93 -25.07
C GLU A 154 -33.32 -51.42 -25.18
N TYR A 155 -34.35 -50.63 -24.89
CA TYR A 155 -34.33 -49.19 -24.61
C TYR A 155 -34.11 -48.20 -25.78
N SER A 156 -35.10 -48.11 -26.67
CA SER A 156 -35.48 -46.82 -27.28
C SER A 156 -36.47 -46.10 -26.37
N ALA A 157 -35.95 -45.40 -25.36
CA ALA A 157 -36.69 -44.35 -24.67
C ALA A 157 -36.32 -43.03 -25.34
N GLU A 158 -37.23 -42.50 -26.17
CA GLU A 158 -37.20 -41.13 -26.66
C GLU A 158 -37.25 -40.18 -25.45
N GLN A 159 -36.07 -39.83 -24.96
CA GLN A 159 -35.92 -38.74 -24.01
C GLN A 159 -36.02 -37.46 -24.82
N SER A 160 -37.25 -36.94 -24.94
CA SER A 160 -37.51 -35.56 -25.37
C SER A 160 -36.67 -34.64 -24.50
N VAL A 161 -35.49 -34.26 -25.00
CA VAL A 161 -34.62 -33.25 -24.41
C VAL A 161 -35.36 -31.93 -24.58
N THR A 162 -36.25 -31.62 -23.63
CA THR A 162 -36.73 -30.27 -23.40
C THR A 162 -35.49 -29.42 -23.17
N GLN A 163 -35.07 -28.69 -24.21
CA GLN A 163 -34.07 -27.64 -24.10
C GLN A 163 -34.44 -26.79 -22.88
N PRO A 164 -33.57 -26.69 -21.86
CA PRO A 164 -33.87 -25.84 -20.72
C PRO A 164 -34.08 -24.45 -21.27
N ALA A 165 -35.29 -23.92 -21.11
CA ALA A 165 -35.62 -22.56 -21.50
C ALA A 165 -34.52 -21.64 -20.99
N VAL A 166 -33.71 -21.11 -21.90
CA VAL A 166 -32.62 -20.18 -21.58
C VAL A 166 -33.32 -18.94 -21.06
N ARG A 167 -33.55 -18.89 -19.75
CA ARG A 167 -34.10 -17.70 -19.10
C ARG A 167 -33.14 -16.57 -19.44
N PRO A 168 -33.61 -15.49 -20.09
CA PRO A 168 -32.75 -14.34 -20.34
C PRO A 168 -32.21 -13.88 -18.99
N VAL A 169 -30.90 -14.02 -18.81
CA VAL A 169 -30.22 -13.52 -17.62
C VAL A 169 -30.29 -12.01 -17.74
N SER A 170 -31.25 -11.40 -17.03
CA SER A 170 -31.34 -9.96 -16.88
C SER A 170 -30.07 -9.49 -16.17
N LEU A 171 -29.11 -8.98 -16.96
CA LEU A 171 -27.93 -8.34 -16.45
C LEU A 171 -28.37 -7.00 -15.86
N SER A 172 -28.55 -6.98 -14.55
CA SER A 172 -28.82 -5.74 -13.82
C SER A 172 -27.68 -4.74 -14.11
N PRO A 173 -28.00 -3.47 -14.41
CA PRO A 173 -26.98 -2.46 -14.65
C PRO A 173 -26.03 -2.38 -13.44
N ILE A 174 -24.75 -2.61 -13.69
CA ILE A 174 -23.73 -2.59 -12.63
C ILE A 174 -23.48 -1.12 -12.27
N PRO A 175 -23.71 -0.69 -11.01
CA PRO A 175 -23.52 0.69 -10.61
C PRO A 175 -22.06 1.15 -10.84
N LEU A 176 -21.88 2.45 -11.08
CA LEU A 176 -20.56 3.09 -11.23
C LEU A 176 -19.73 2.83 -9.97
N ARG A 177 -18.54 2.24 -10.13
CA ARG A 177 -17.65 1.94 -8.99
C ARG A 177 -17.07 3.19 -8.34
N ALA A 178 -17.08 4.29 -9.08
CA ALA A 178 -16.47 5.54 -8.70
C ALA A 178 -17.08 6.15 -7.43
N THR A 179 -18.41 6.10 -7.31
CA THR A 179 -19.13 6.79 -6.25
C THR A 179 -18.88 6.18 -4.86
N THR A 180 -18.74 4.85 -4.78
CA THR A 180 -18.49 4.18 -3.49
C THR A 180 -17.05 4.28 -3.05
N LEU A 181 -16.10 4.12 -3.98
CA LEU A 181 -14.69 4.30 -3.68
C LEU A 181 -14.40 5.77 -3.30
N TYR A 182 -15.07 6.74 -3.93
CA TYR A 182 -15.02 8.13 -3.50
C TYR A 182 -15.57 8.32 -2.08
N ALA A 183 -16.76 7.80 -1.77
CA ALA A 183 -17.35 7.93 -0.43
C ALA A 183 -16.43 7.36 0.68
N MET A 184 -15.70 6.28 0.40
CA MET A 184 -14.75 5.67 1.34
C MET A 184 -13.57 6.57 1.68
N CYS A 185 -13.13 7.40 0.74
CA CYS A 185 -12.07 8.37 0.97
C CYS A 185 -12.62 9.68 1.53
N ALA A 186 -13.79 10.12 1.06
CA ALA A 186 -14.38 11.41 1.38
C ALA A 186 -14.96 11.48 2.79
N ILE A 187 -15.60 10.41 3.29
CA ILE A 187 -16.21 10.40 4.64
C ILE A 187 -15.16 10.64 5.73
N PRO A 188 -14.03 9.89 5.79
CA PRO A 188 -12.98 10.15 6.77
C PRO A 188 -12.47 11.59 6.70
N LEU A 189 -12.20 12.11 5.50
CA LEU A 189 -11.73 13.48 5.30
C LEU A 189 -12.75 14.55 5.74
N ALA A 190 -14.04 14.29 5.54
CA ALA A 190 -15.09 15.19 6.00
C ALA A 190 -15.14 15.27 7.53
N PHE A 191 -15.10 14.12 8.20
CA PHE A 191 -15.07 14.05 9.66
C PHE A 191 -13.78 14.65 10.24
N MET A 192 -12.64 14.44 9.56
CA MET A 192 -11.39 15.11 9.91
C MET A 192 -11.54 16.64 9.81
N SER A 193 -12.11 17.14 8.73
CA SER A 193 -12.30 18.58 8.54
C SER A 193 -13.23 19.17 9.62
N ILE A 194 -14.31 18.47 9.99
CA ILE A 194 -15.20 18.92 11.08
C ILE A 194 -14.43 18.94 12.42
N ALA A 195 -13.65 17.90 12.69
CA ALA A 195 -12.87 17.77 13.92
C ALA A 195 -11.79 18.84 14.06
N SER A 196 -11.21 19.33 12.96
CA SER A 196 -10.25 20.43 12.97
C SER A 196 -10.87 21.81 13.29
N SER A 197 -12.13 21.84 13.71
CA SER A 197 -12.80 23.03 14.26
C SER A 197 -13.14 22.85 15.74
N LEU A 198 -12.71 21.75 16.36
CA LEU A 198 -12.87 21.57 17.80
C LEU A 198 -12.01 22.60 18.54
N PRO A 199 -12.55 23.25 19.59
CA PRO A 199 -11.80 24.21 20.36
C PRO A 199 -10.75 23.49 21.20
N THR A 200 -9.52 23.42 20.67
CA THR A 200 -8.36 22.90 21.38
C THR A 200 -7.26 23.95 21.38
N ASP A 201 -6.68 24.23 22.55
CA ASP A 201 -5.61 25.23 22.68
C ASP A 201 -4.26 24.73 22.13
N ASN A 202 -4.18 23.45 21.74
CA ASN A 202 -2.96 22.80 21.26
C ASN A 202 -3.17 22.18 19.87
N HIS A 203 -2.45 22.70 18.87
CA HIS A 203 -2.53 22.25 17.47
C HIS A 203 -2.12 20.77 17.27
N ASN A 204 -1.19 20.26 18.08
CA ASN A 204 -0.78 18.85 17.99
C ASN A 204 -1.90 17.92 18.44
N VAL A 205 -2.58 18.29 19.53
CA VAL A 205 -3.77 17.56 20.02
C VAL A 205 -4.88 17.60 18.98
N GLU A 206 -5.12 18.78 18.40
CA GLU A 206 -6.11 18.98 17.34
C GLU A 206 -5.86 18.02 16.16
N TRP A 207 -4.61 17.97 15.69
CA TRP A 207 -4.20 17.13 14.58
C TRP A 207 -4.41 15.64 14.88
N VAL A 208 -3.97 15.17 16.05
CA VAL A 208 -4.13 13.75 16.43
C VAL A 208 -5.61 13.38 16.54
N LEU A 209 -6.39 14.17 17.26
CA LEU A 209 -7.82 13.93 17.46
C LEU A 209 -8.56 13.92 16.11
N THR A 210 -8.19 14.84 15.22
CA THR A 210 -8.73 14.94 13.87
C THR A 210 -8.52 13.64 13.09
N VAL A 211 -7.29 13.12 13.04
CA VAL A 211 -6.96 11.89 12.30
C VAL A 211 -7.60 10.66 12.94
N GLU A 212 -7.71 10.60 14.28
CA GLU A 212 -8.41 9.54 14.99
C GLU A 212 -9.91 9.51 14.66
N ILE A 213 -10.57 10.66 14.67
CA ILE A 213 -11.99 10.79 14.31
C ILE A 213 -12.21 10.36 12.85
N GLY A 214 -11.32 10.75 11.93
CA GLY A 214 -11.35 10.28 10.54
C GLY A 214 -11.22 8.75 10.43
N SER A 215 -10.29 8.17 11.18
CA SER A 215 -10.04 6.73 11.21
C SER A 215 -11.22 5.95 11.81
N ALA A 216 -11.83 6.47 12.87
CA ALA A 216 -13.04 5.94 13.48
C ALA A 216 -14.22 6.01 12.50
N ALA A 217 -14.39 7.12 11.78
CA ALA A 217 -15.42 7.26 10.74
C ALA A 217 -15.23 6.23 9.62
N ALA A 218 -13.98 5.98 9.18
CA ALA A 218 -13.66 4.94 8.21
C ALA A 218 -14.04 3.52 8.72
N LEU A 219 -13.79 3.22 9.99
CA LEU A 219 -14.17 1.94 10.60
C LEU A 219 -15.68 1.79 10.75
N LEU A 220 -16.37 2.83 11.24
CA LEU A 220 -17.82 2.84 11.36
C LEU A 220 -18.48 2.67 9.99
N PHE A 221 -17.97 3.33 8.95
CA PHE A 221 -18.43 3.13 7.58
C PHE A 221 -18.23 1.68 7.14
N ALA A 222 -17.09 1.06 7.42
CA ALA A 222 -16.85 -0.36 7.13
C ALA A 222 -17.82 -1.32 7.88
N ILE A 223 -18.32 -0.91 9.06
CA ILE A 223 -19.30 -1.67 9.85
C ILE A 223 -20.70 -1.52 9.24
N PHE A 224 -21.13 -0.28 8.97
CA PHE A 224 -22.51 0.03 8.61
C PHE A 224 -22.83 -0.16 7.13
N VAL A 225 -21.83 -0.12 6.24
CA VAL A 225 -22.04 -0.34 4.81
C VAL A 225 -22.40 -1.81 4.59
N ARG A 226 -23.71 -2.06 4.57
CA ARG A 226 -24.30 -3.32 4.12
C ARG A 226 -24.20 -3.39 2.60
N VAL A 227 -23.07 -3.87 2.11
CA VAL A 227 -23.00 -4.22 0.69
C VAL A 227 -23.79 -5.50 0.47
N PRO A 228 -24.72 -5.56 -0.50
CA PRO A 228 -25.45 -6.77 -0.81
C PRO A 228 -24.48 -7.94 -1.07
N HIS A 229 -24.70 -9.06 -0.37
CA HIS A 229 -23.88 -10.28 -0.47
C HIS A 229 -23.76 -10.81 -1.91
N THR A 230 -24.67 -10.43 -2.79
CA THR A 230 -24.72 -10.84 -4.19
C THR A 230 -23.75 -10.06 -5.10
N SER A 231 -23.24 -8.90 -4.66
CA SER A 231 -22.34 -8.11 -5.49
C SER A 231 -20.90 -8.64 -5.40
N ARG A 232 -20.23 -8.84 -6.54
CA ARG A 232 -18.80 -9.17 -6.61
C ARG A 232 -17.88 -8.08 -6.00
N TYR A 233 -18.45 -6.97 -5.53
CA TYR A 233 -17.74 -5.76 -5.13
C TYR A 233 -17.83 -5.48 -3.63
N ALA A 234 -18.64 -6.24 -2.88
CA ALA A 234 -18.80 -6.10 -1.44
C ALA A 234 -17.48 -6.16 -0.67
N ASP A 235 -16.62 -7.11 -1.04
CA ASP A 235 -15.34 -7.29 -0.37
C ASP A 235 -14.37 -6.12 -0.66
N PHE A 236 -14.43 -5.53 -1.85
CA PHE A 236 -13.56 -4.43 -2.26
C PHE A 236 -13.91 -3.11 -1.57
N GLU A 237 -15.21 -2.79 -1.53
CA GLU A 237 -15.74 -1.63 -0.83
C GLU A 237 -15.36 -1.65 0.66
N TRP A 238 -15.58 -2.78 1.30
CA TRP A 238 -15.21 -3.00 2.69
C TRP A 238 -13.69 -2.92 2.93
N MET A 239 -12.88 -3.56 2.07
CA MET A 239 -11.42 -3.51 2.16
C MET A 239 -10.85 -2.10 1.97
N THR A 240 -11.44 -1.29 1.10
CA THR A 240 -10.99 0.09 0.87
C THR A 240 -11.21 0.95 2.11
N SER A 241 -12.37 0.82 2.76
CA SER A 241 -12.66 1.52 4.03
C SER A 241 -11.69 1.13 5.15
N LEU A 242 -11.37 -0.16 5.26
CA LEU A 242 -10.34 -0.64 6.19
C LEU A 242 -8.95 -0.11 5.83
N THR A 243 -8.63 0.03 4.54
CA THR A 243 -7.36 0.60 4.09
C THR A 243 -7.26 2.07 4.49
N ALA A 244 -8.33 2.86 4.31
CA ALA A 244 -8.39 4.26 4.74
C ALA A 244 -8.18 4.37 6.27
N ALA A 245 -8.87 3.54 7.05
CA ALA A 245 -8.68 3.47 8.50
C ALA A 245 -7.23 3.10 8.86
N THR A 246 -6.64 2.13 8.16
CA THR A 246 -5.26 1.69 8.37
C THR A 246 -4.28 2.83 8.14
N VAL A 247 -4.45 3.62 7.08
CA VAL A 247 -3.58 4.76 6.77
C VAL A 247 -3.65 5.83 7.87
N GLY A 248 -4.86 6.22 8.26
CA GLY A 248 -5.07 7.22 9.32
C GLY A 248 -4.54 6.76 10.67
N LEU A 249 -4.86 5.53 11.09
CA LEU A 249 -4.33 4.94 12.31
C LEU A 249 -2.82 4.86 12.28
N THR A 250 -2.21 4.43 11.17
CA THR A 250 -0.75 4.39 11.05
C THR A 250 -0.15 5.79 11.26
N ALA A 251 -0.71 6.83 10.65
CA ALA A 251 -0.21 8.19 10.83
C ALA A 251 -0.26 8.65 12.31
N VAL A 252 -1.38 8.43 13.01
CA VAL A 252 -1.51 8.75 14.44
C VAL A 252 -0.56 7.93 15.28
N THR A 253 -0.51 6.63 15.02
CA THR A 253 0.29 5.66 15.77
C THR A 253 1.80 5.95 15.67
N PHE A 254 2.28 6.49 14.54
CA PHE A 254 3.70 6.81 14.35
C PHE A 254 4.07 8.25 14.74
N PHE A 255 3.22 9.22 14.43
CA PHE A 255 3.55 10.64 14.62
C PHE A 255 2.80 11.26 15.81
N GLY A 256 1.56 10.83 16.05
CA GLY A 256 0.67 11.47 17.00
C GLY A 256 1.15 11.39 18.44
N TYR A 257 1.65 10.23 18.87
CA TYR A 257 2.12 10.05 20.26
C TYR A 257 3.25 11.03 20.63
N ALA A 258 4.24 11.21 19.74
CA ALA A 258 5.33 12.15 19.98
C ALA A 258 4.84 13.61 20.05
N LEU A 259 3.83 13.97 19.26
CA LEU A 259 3.32 15.33 19.17
C LEU A 259 2.51 15.76 20.42
N ILE A 260 1.88 14.82 21.13
CA ILE A 260 1.00 15.11 22.27
C ILE A 260 1.66 14.92 23.64
N MET A 261 2.94 14.54 23.69
CA MET A 261 3.65 14.29 24.94
C MET A 261 3.63 15.46 25.91
N ASP A 262 3.65 16.68 25.39
CA ASP A 262 3.66 17.90 26.19
C ASP A 262 2.30 18.57 26.32
N ALA A 263 1.24 17.92 25.84
CA ALA A 263 -0.10 18.47 25.91
C ALA A 263 -0.68 18.41 27.32
N ASP A 264 -1.35 19.48 27.71
CA ASP A 264 -2.20 19.53 28.89
C ASP A 264 -3.66 19.65 28.49
N PRO A 265 -4.59 19.09 29.29
CA PRO A 265 -4.36 18.36 30.55
C PRO A 265 -4.01 16.86 30.36
N LEU A 266 -3.38 16.25 31.38
CA LEU A 266 -2.98 14.82 31.36
C LEU A 266 -4.09 13.85 30.96
N TRP A 267 -5.33 14.07 31.43
CA TRP A 267 -6.45 13.19 31.11
C TRP A 267 -6.77 13.17 29.61
N LEU A 268 -6.50 14.27 28.89
CA LEU A 268 -6.68 14.36 27.45
C LEU A 268 -5.65 13.49 26.73
N VAL A 269 -4.38 13.55 27.15
CA VAL A 269 -3.30 12.68 26.63
C VAL A 269 -3.61 11.21 26.90
N ILE A 270 -4.07 10.86 28.11
CA ILE A 270 -4.52 9.49 28.43
C ILE A 270 -5.61 9.04 27.47
N THR A 271 -6.62 9.88 27.24
CA THR A 271 -7.75 9.55 26.37
C THR A 271 -7.30 9.32 24.94
N ILE A 272 -6.52 10.25 24.38
CA ILE A 272 -5.99 10.17 23.02
C ILE A 272 -5.11 8.93 22.87
N CYS A 273 -4.24 8.64 23.84
CA CYS A 273 -3.34 7.50 23.72
C CYS A 273 -4.04 6.13 23.66
N LEU A 274 -5.24 6.02 24.24
CA LEU A 274 -6.03 4.80 24.30
C LEU A 274 -6.94 4.58 23.07
N ILE A 275 -7.22 5.61 22.28
CA ILE A 275 -8.10 5.51 21.11
C ILE A 275 -7.48 4.64 19.99
N PRO A 276 -6.23 4.86 19.54
CA PRO A 276 -5.63 4.07 18.46
C PRO A 276 -5.58 2.56 18.74
N PRO A 277 -5.14 2.05 19.92
CA PRO A 277 -5.16 0.62 20.17
C PRO A 277 -6.58 0.06 20.22
N ALA A 278 -7.57 0.81 20.71
CA ALA A 278 -8.97 0.39 20.67
C ALA A 278 -9.50 0.28 19.22
N LEU A 279 -9.16 1.24 18.36
CA LEU A 279 -9.56 1.22 16.94
C LEU A 279 -8.86 0.08 16.16
N TRP A 280 -7.57 -0.18 16.41
CA TRP A 280 -6.87 -1.34 15.85
C TRP A 280 -7.48 -2.66 16.32
N ALA A 281 -7.83 -2.77 17.60
CA ALA A 281 -8.52 -3.95 18.15
C ALA A 281 -9.89 -4.15 17.49
N ALA A 282 -10.68 -3.08 17.32
CA ALA A 282 -11.96 -3.13 16.62
C ALA A 282 -11.78 -3.63 15.19
N MET A 283 -10.77 -3.13 14.46
CA MET A 283 -10.45 -3.61 13.12
C MET A 283 -10.08 -5.10 13.09
N LEU A 284 -9.26 -5.56 14.04
CA LEU A 284 -8.91 -6.98 14.17
C LEU A 284 -10.14 -7.84 14.43
N VAL A 285 -11.03 -7.41 15.33
CA VAL A 285 -12.29 -8.08 15.61
C VAL A 285 -13.14 -8.17 14.34
N MET A 286 -13.27 -7.09 13.57
CA MET A 286 -13.99 -7.10 12.30
C MET A 286 -13.40 -8.10 11.30
N LEU A 287 -12.07 -8.16 11.17
CA LEU A 287 -11.39 -9.09 10.28
C LEU A 287 -11.50 -10.56 10.71
N HIS A 288 -11.73 -10.82 12.00
CA HIS A 288 -11.94 -12.17 12.53
C HIS A 288 -13.41 -12.60 12.49
N LEU A 289 -14.34 -11.68 12.74
CA LEU A 289 -15.77 -11.99 12.82
C LEU A 289 -16.46 -12.00 11.46
N LYS A 290 -15.94 -11.27 10.46
CA LYS A 290 -16.59 -11.18 9.15
C LYS A 290 -16.05 -12.27 8.21
N PRO A 291 -16.80 -13.36 7.95
CA PRO A 291 -16.44 -14.29 6.89
C PRO A 291 -16.46 -13.57 5.55
N ALA A 292 -15.55 -13.93 4.65
CA ALA A 292 -15.56 -13.41 3.29
C ALA A 292 -16.93 -13.73 2.65
N ALA A 293 -17.60 -12.69 2.13
CA ALA A 293 -18.98 -12.79 1.67
C ALA A 293 -19.18 -13.87 0.60
N ARG A 294 -18.11 -14.19 -0.13
CA ARG A 294 -18.11 -15.11 -1.27
C ARG A 294 -17.78 -16.56 -0.93
N THR A 295 -16.96 -16.81 0.08
CA THR A 295 -16.40 -18.15 0.37
C THR A 295 -16.85 -18.71 1.71
N GLY A 296 -17.43 -17.89 2.59
CA GLY A 296 -17.70 -18.27 3.98
C GLY A 296 -16.43 -18.55 4.79
N SER A 297 -15.25 -18.44 4.18
CA SER A 297 -13.96 -18.63 4.83
C SER A 297 -13.52 -17.33 5.49
N THR A 298 -12.68 -17.45 6.51
CA THR A 298 -11.97 -16.29 7.05
C THR A 298 -11.12 -15.63 5.95
N LEU A 299 -10.94 -14.32 6.06
CA LEU A 299 -10.10 -13.56 5.13
C LEU A 299 -8.66 -14.07 5.15
N HIS A 300 -7.98 -13.89 4.02
CA HIS A 300 -6.59 -14.32 3.90
C HIS A 300 -5.74 -13.66 5.01
N PRO A 301 -4.86 -14.42 5.71
CA PRO A 301 -4.14 -13.90 6.86
C PRO A 301 -3.29 -12.65 6.60
N SER A 302 -2.86 -12.44 5.35
CA SER A 302 -2.14 -11.22 4.93
C SER A 302 -2.89 -9.94 5.27
N ASN A 303 -4.23 -9.95 5.24
CA ASN A 303 -5.04 -8.77 5.50
C ASN A 303 -5.12 -8.41 6.99
N ARG A 304 -4.73 -9.34 7.87
CA ARG A 304 -4.74 -9.19 9.33
C ARG A 304 -3.37 -8.80 9.88
N VAL A 305 -2.32 -8.97 9.08
CA VAL A 305 -0.95 -8.61 9.44
C VAL A 305 -0.86 -7.15 9.87
N MET A 306 -1.18 -6.20 8.99
CA MET A 306 -1.04 -4.77 9.27
C MET A 306 -1.88 -4.32 10.49
N PRO A 307 -3.14 -4.76 10.66
CA PRO A 307 -3.91 -4.53 11.87
C PRO A 307 -3.28 -5.05 13.17
N THR A 308 -2.67 -6.22 13.11
CA THR A 308 -1.99 -6.81 14.28
C THR A 308 -0.74 -6.01 14.64
N ILE A 309 0.03 -5.60 13.62
CA ILE A 309 1.19 -4.72 13.75
C ILE A 309 0.78 -3.40 14.42
N GLY A 310 -0.23 -2.72 13.87
CA GLY A 310 -0.70 -1.44 14.37
C GLY A 310 -1.22 -1.51 15.80
N PHE A 311 -1.97 -2.56 16.15
CA PHE A 311 -2.46 -2.77 17.52
C PHE A 311 -1.32 -2.85 18.55
N ILE A 312 -0.34 -3.73 18.29
CA ILE A 312 0.79 -3.93 19.19
C ILE A 312 1.61 -2.64 19.31
N TRP A 313 1.87 -1.98 18.18
CA TRP A 313 2.61 -0.72 18.18
C TRP A 313 1.89 0.34 19.01
N SER A 314 0.61 0.60 18.74
CA SER A 314 -0.16 1.62 19.45
C SER A 314 -0.23 1.37 20.94
N LEU A 315 -0.39 0.11 21.35
CA LEU A 315 -0.43 -0.24 22.75
C LEU A 315 0.91 0.06 23.43
N SER A 316 2.02 -0.36 22.81
CA SER A 316 3.37 -0.11 23.31
C SER A 316 3.69 1.40 23.33
N ALA A 317 3.63 2.09 22.20
CA ALA A 317 3.95 3.52 22.08
C ALA A 317 3.07 4.39 22.98
N GLY A 318 1.77 4.09 23.04
CA GLY A 318 0.84 4.79 23.94
C GLY A 318 1.18 4.55 25.41
N SER A 319 1.52 3.31 25.80
CA SER A 319 1.91 3.02 27.18
C SER A 319 3.20 3.72 27.60
N GLU A 320 4.19 3.82 26.72
CA GLU A 320 5.42 4.58 26.94
C GLU A 320 5.13 6.05 27.18
N SER A 321 4.37 6.64 26.26
CA SER A 321 4.04 8.06 26.23
C SER A 321 3.33 8.46 27.54
N LEU A 322 2.37 7.64 27.97
CA LEU A 322 1.67 7.87 29.24
C LEU A 322 2.58 7.68 30.44
N LEU A 323 3.42 6.66 30.44
CA LEU A 323 4.31 6.38 31.55
C LEU A 323 5.34 7.51 31.72
N ARG A 324 5.98 7.95 30.63
CA ARG A 324 6.89 9.10 30.62
C ARG A 324 6.17 10.35 31.14
N ARG A 325 4.96 10.65 30.68
CA ARG A 325 4.20 11.83 31.14
C ARG A 325 3.83 11.74 32.63
N VAL A 326 3.38 10.58 33.11
CA VAL A 326 3.00 10.37 34.52
C VAL A 326 4.22 10.45 35.44
N LEU A 327 5.37 9.92 35.01
CA LEU A 327 6.60 9.95 35.79
C LEU A 327 7.31 11.31 35.74
N ASN A 328 7.27 12.03 34.61
CA ASN A 328 7.91 13.34 34.47
C ASN A 328 7.32 14.41 35.40
N GLY A 329 6.07 14.27 35.86
CA GLY A 329 5.50 15.19 36.85
C GLY A 329 6.26 15.20 38.18
N PRO A 330 6.27 14.09 38.94
CA PRO A 330 6.96 14.01 40.23
C PRO A 330 8.48 13.82 40.13
N LEU A 331 9.01 13.35 39.00
CA LEU A 331 10.42 12.92 38.85
C LEU A 331 11.12 13.58 37.65
N GLY A 332 10.69 14.77 37.21
CA GLY A 332 10.99 15.36 35.89
C GLY A 332 12.44 15.45 35.41
N ASN A 333 13.43 15.20 36.27
CA ASN A 333 14.85 15.09 35.90
C ASN A 333 15.56 13.86 36.52
N ASP A 334 14.83 12.94 37.16
CA ASP A 334 15.42 11.75 37.76
C ASP A 334 15.66 10.68 36.70
N GLN A 335 16.94 10.48 36.37
CA GLN A 335 17.40 9.45 35.43
C GLN A 335 16.93 8.05 35.83
N ALA A 336 16.71 7.79 37.13
CA ALA A 336 16.19 6.51 37.59
C ALA A 336 14.74 6.29 37.13
N ALA A 337 13.92 7.34 37.14
CA ALA A 337 12.53 7.27 36.71
C ALA A 337 12.41 6.98 35.21
N GLN A 338 13.27 7.62 34.40
CA GLN A 338 13.37 7.38 32.97
C GLN A 338 13.82 5.94 32.69
N THR A 339 14.88 5.48 33.37
CA THR A 339 15.37 4.10 33.25
C THR A 339 14.30 3.07 33.60
N VAL A 340 13.49 3.31 34.63
CA VAL A 340 12.36 2.44 35.01
C VAL A 340 11.29 2.42 33.93
N ALA A 341 10.99 3.58 33.32
CA ALA A 341 10.05 3.66 32.20
C ALA A 341 10.52 2.83 31.00
N ASP A 342 11.80 2.97 30.64
CA ASP A 342 12.41 2.24 29.53
C ASP A 342 12.48 0.73 29.81
N LEU A 343 12.83 0.31 31.02
CA LEU A 343 12.84 -1.10 31.43
C LEU A 343 11.44 -1.72 31.39
N LEU A 344 10.41 -0.99 31.83
CA LEU A 344 9.02 -1.47 31.77
C LEU A 344 8.56 -1.62 30.31
N MET A 345 8.93 -0.68 29.45
CA MET A 345 8.68 -0.76 28.02
C MET A 345 9.37 -1.95 27.36
N ILE A 346 10.62 -2.19 27.74
CA ILE A 346 11.37 -3.35 27.29
C ILE A 346 10.64 -4.64 27.72
N ALA A 347 10.18 -4.70 28.97
CA ALA A 347 9.46 -5.86 29.49
C ALA A 347 8.11 -6.08 28.77
N ILE A 348 7.30 -5.03 28.59
CA ILE A 348 5.99 -5.10 27.91
C ILE A 348 6.17 -5.55 26.45
N THR A 349 7.13 -4.95 25.74
CA THR A 349 7.38 -5.27 24.33
C THR A 349 7.96 -6.68 24.19
N GLY A 350 8.92 -7.05 25.03
CA GLY A 350 9.48 -8.40 25.08
C GLY A 350 8.43 -9.46 25.43
N PHE A 351 7.54 -9.17 26.38
CA PHE A 351 6.41 -10.04 26.71
C PHE A 351 5.44 -10.16 25.54
N THR A 352 5.13 -9.06 24.84
CA THR A 352 4.21 -9.08 23.70
C THR A 352 4.78 -9.90 22.54
N ILE A 353 6.07 -9.76 22.22
CA ILE A 353 6.78 -10.60 21.25
C ILE A 353 6.75 -12.08 21.66
N THR A 354 7.02 -12.35 22.94
CA THR A 354 7.09 -13.71 23.48
C THR A 354 5.72 -14.37 23.52
N ALA A 355 4.67 -13.65 23.93
CA ALA A 355 3.29 -14.10 23.92
C ALA A 355 2.80 -14.36 22.49
N ALA A 356 3.11 -13.46 21.55
CA ALA A 356 2.80 -13.60 20.13
C ALA A 356 3.46 -14.83 19.49
N THR A 357 4.70 -15.14 19.90
CA THR A 357 5.47 -16.28 19.36
C THR A 357 5.13 -17.61 20.05
N LEU A 358 4.87 -17.62 21.35
CA LEU A 358 4.67 -18.84 22.15
C LEU A 358 3.21 -19.22 22.43
N MET A 359 2.35 -18.28 22.84
CA MET A 359 1.00 -18.63 23.36
C MET A 359 0.05 -19.16 22.28
N PHE A 360 0.20 -18.74 21.03
CA PHE A 360 -0.74 -19.09 19.96
C PHE A 360 -0.43 -20.41 19.23
N ARG A 361 0.49 -21.23 19.76
CA ARG A 361 0.67 -22.61 19.28
C ARG A 361 -0.43 -23.58 19.74
N ARG A 362 -1.20 -23.24 20.79
CA ARG A 362 -2.09 -24.20 21.49
C ARG A 362 -3.60 -23.99 21.32
N THR A 363 -4.08 -22.84 20.86
CA THR A 363 -5.53 -22.55 20.76
C THR A 363 -6.13 -22.96 19.41
N LYS A 364 -6.95 -24.03 19.41
CA LYS A 364 -7.62 -24.57 18.21
C LYS A 364 -8.63 -23.60 17.55
N ARG A 365 -9.11 -22.57 18.26
CA ARG A 365 -10.15 -21.64 17.76
C ARG A 365 -9.60 -20.39 17.05
N PHE A 366 -8.35 -20.01 17.27
CA PHE A 366 -7.73 -18.83 16.67
C PHE A 366 -6.37 -19.21 16.09
N THR A 367 -6.37 -19.77 14.89
CA THR A 367 -5.14 -20.10 14.17
C THR A 367 -4.50 -18.82 13.64
N ILE A 368 -3.60 -18.25 14.43
CA ILE A 368 -2.66 -17.23 13.96
C ILE A 368 -1.76 -17.87 12.90
N SER A 369 -1.77 -17.27 11.72
CA SER A 369 -0.95 -17.67 10.58
C SER A 369 0.54 -17.49 10.87
N LYS A 370 1.37 -18.19 10.10
CA LYS A 370 2.83 -18.00 10.16
C LYS A 370 3.23 -16.55 9.85
N GLN A 371 2.49 -15.86 8.98
CA GLN A 371 2.74 -14.48 8.58
C GLN A 371 2.48 -13.49 9.71
N GLU A 372 1.37 -13.65 10.44
CA GLU A 372 1.07 -12.80 11.60
C GLU A 372 2.11 -12.98 12.70
N ARG A 373 2.58 -14.20 12.96
CA ARG A 373 3.66 -14.44 13.95
C ARG A 373 4.97 -13.74 13.58
N VAL A 374 5.39 -13.83 12.32
CA VAL A 374 6.58 -13.13 11.83
C VAL A 374 6.39 -11.62 11.98
N SER A 375 5.22 -11.11 11.58
CA SER A 375 4.89 -9.69 11.65
C SER A 375 4.93 -9.15 13.09
N MET A 376 4.36 -9.89 14.05
CA MET A 376 4.38 -9.51 15.47
C MET A 376 5.80 -9.48 16.04
N SER A 377 6.63 -10.47 15.70
CA SER A 377 8.03 -10.48 16.10
C SER A 377 8.77 -9.28 15.52
N VAL A 378 8.58 -9.02 14.22
CA VAL A 378 9.22 -7.94 13.48
C VAL A 378 8.88 -6.55 14.05
N VAL A 379 7.62 -6.32 14.40
CA VAL A 379 7.17 -5.04 14.97
C VAL A 379 7.70 -4.83 16.38
N GLY A 380 7.66 -5.86 17.22
CA GLY A 380 8.23 -5.73 18.56
C GLY A 380 9.74 -5.45 18.51
N SER A 381 10.45 -6.02 17.55
CA SER A 381 11.87 -5.71 17.31
C SER A 381 12.11 -4.25 16.91
N LEU A 382 11.23 -3.67 16.09
CA LEU A 382 11.32 -2.27 15.67
C LEU A 382 10.92 -1.30 16.78
N MET A 383 9.88 -1.61 17.56
CA MET A 383 9.50 -0.86 18.75
C MET A 383 10.70 -0.73 19.68
N MET A 384 11.37 -1.84 19.95
CA MET A 384 12.56 -1.83 20.78
C MET A 384 13.68 -1.02 20.17
N LEU A 385 13.96 -1.19 18.88
CA LEU A 385 14.99 -0.40 18.19
C LEU A 385 14.76 1.11 18.35
N ILE A 386 13.49 1.56 18.24
CA ILE A 386 13.12 2.98 18.32
C ILE A 386 13.17 3.49 19.77
N VAL A 387 12.67 2.72 20.74
CA VAL A 387 12.78 3.05 22.17
C VAL A 387 14.25 3.18 22.58
N ILE A 388 15.05 2.20 22.17
CA ILE A 388 16.48 2.17 22.45
C ILE A 388 17.20 3.34 21.77
N ALA A 389 16.88 3.63 20.50
CA ALA A 389 17.47 4.78 19.79
C ALA A 389 17.09 6.12 20.44
N SER A 390 15.87 6.24 20.95
CA SER A 390 15.39 7.45 21.64
C SER A 390 16.11 7.74 22.96
N ASP A 391 16.70 6.74 23.60
CA ASP A 391 17.32 6.90 24.92
C ASP A 391 18.85 7.15 24.86
N PHE A 392 19.47 7.03 23.67
CA PHE A 392 20.84 7.54 23.43
C PHE A 392 20.96 9.08 23.50
N THR A 393 19.84 9.78 23.67
CA THR A 393 19.73 11.24 23.65
C THR A 393 20.09 11.90 25.00
N HIS A 394 20.08 11.15 26.11
CA HIS A 394 20.13 11.74 27.47
C HIS A 394 21.53 12.07 28.02
N GLY A 395 22.60 12.00 27.20
CA GLY A 395 23.96 12.46 27.56
C GLY A 395 24.63 11.77 28.77
N SER A 396 23.95 10.84 29.43
CA SER A 396 24.41 10.15 30.63
C SER A 396 24.80 8.71 30.31
N PRO A 397 25.86 8.17 30.94
CA PRO A 397 26.41 6.87 30.56
C PRO A 397 25.51 5.69 30.94
N LEU A 398 24.63 5.85 31.95
CA LEU A 398 23.81 4.75 32.46
C LEU A 398 22.63 4.40 31.54
N PRO A 399 21.76 5.35 31.12
CA PRO A 399 20.74 5.10 30.09
C PRO A 399 21.34 4.59 28.78
N MET A 400 22.48 5.16 28.37
CA MET A 400 23.22 4.69 27.19
C MET A 400 23.61 3.21 27.29
N VAL A 401 24.15 2.74 28.42
CA VAL A 401 24.50 1.32 28.60
C VAL A 401 23.26 0.44 28.62
N VAL A 402 22.20 0.86 29.31
CA VAL A 402 20.92 0.12 29.35
C VAL A 402 20.34 -0.03 27.94
N SER A 403 20.40 1.04 27.15
CA SER A 403 19.98 1.07 25.75
C SER A 403 20.84 0.17 24.85
N ILE A 404 22.17 0.18 24.99
CA ILE A 404 23.07 -0.73 24.26
C ILE A 404 22.76 -2.20 24.61
N VAL A 405 22.61 -2.53 25.89
CA VAL A 405 22.30 -3.89 26.33
C VAL A 405 20.92 -4.31 25.82
N GLY A 406 19.92 -3.42 25.91
CA GLY A 406 18.60 -3.60 25.32
C GLY A 406 18.67 -3.90 23.82
N LEU A 407 19.51 -3.17 23.08
CA LEU A 407 19.70 -3.36 21.63
C LEU A 407 20.22 -4.75 21.31
N VAL A 408 21.29 -5.15 21.99
CA VAL A 408 21.95 -6.44 21.75
C VAL A 408 21.02 -7.60 22.10
N VAL A 409 20.36 -7.54 23.25
CA VAL A 409 19.39 -8.57 23.67
C VAL A 409 18.24 -8.66 22.67
N MET A 410 17.74 -7.53 22.17
CA MET A 410 16.63 -7.53 21.23
C MET A 410 17.03 -7.97 19.83
N LEU A 411 18.20 -7.60 19.33
CA LEU A 411 18.74 -8.15 18.09
C LEU A 411 18.87 -9.67 18.18
N ALA A 412 19.31 -10.19 19.34
CA ALA A 412 19.35 -11.63 19.58
C ALA A 412 17.94 -12.27 19.58
N VAL A 413 16.97 -11.71 20.31
CA VAL A 413 15.57 -12.21 20.32
C VAL A 413 14.94 -12.18 18.93
N THR A 414 15.18 -11.10 18.18
CA THR A 414 14.70 -10.92 16.80
C THR A 414 15.31 -11.96 15.88
N ALA A 415 16.63 -12.12 15.92
CA ALA A 415 17.35 -13.11 15.13
C ALA A 415 16.86 -14.52 15.45
N ILE A 416 16.70 -14.87 16.74
CA ILE A 416 16.17 -16.16 17.17
C ILE A 416 14.74 -16.37 16.63
N SER A 417 13.86 -15.38 16.77
CA SER A 417 12.47 -15.46 16.30
C SER A 417 12.39 -15.64 14.79
N TRP A 418 13.24 -14.96 14.02
CA TRP A 418 13.36 -15.12 12.57
C TRP A 418 13.94 -16.48 12.18
N ILE A 419 14.96 -16.97 12.88
CA ILE A 419 15.54 -18.30 12.67
C ILE A 419 14.48 -19.38 12.92
N VAL A 420 13.69 -19.26 14.00
CA VAL A 420 12.61 -20.18 14.32
C VAL A 420 11.50 -20.13 13.26
N ALA A 421 11.14 -18.93 12.79
CA ALA A 421 10.17 -18.77 11.72
C ALA A 421 10.67 -19.35 10.38
N ALA A 422 11.98 -19.34 10.14
CA ALA A 422 12.59 -19.83 8.91
C ALA A 422 12.55 -21.36 8.75
N GLN A 423 12.37 -22.10 9.84
CA GLN A 423 12.36 -23.56 9.79
C GLN A 423 11.21 -24.07 8.88
N PRO A 424 11.50 -24.99 7.94
CA PRO A 424 10.47 -25.58 7.10
C PRO A 424 9.47 -26.33 7.98
N ALA A 425 8.18 -26.08 7.77
CA ALA A 425 7.15 -26.88 8.41
C ALA A 425 7.27 -28.30 7.85
N GLN A 426 7.54 -29.29 8.72
CA GLN A 426 7.51 -30.67 8.30
C GLN A 426 6.12 -30.97 7.69
N PRO A 427 6.06 -31.47 6.44
CA PRO A 427 4.78 -31.80 5.82
C PRO A 427 4.12 -32.90 6.65
N ARG A 428 2.96 -32.57 7.24
CA ARG A 428 2.28 -33.49 8.16
C ARG A 428 1.56 -34.65 7.46
N ARG A 429 1.48 -34.64 6.12
CA ARG A 429 1.02 -35.75 5.28
C ARG A 429 1.62 -35.63 3.86
N PRO A 430 1.87 -36.76 3.17
CA PRO A 430 2.12 -36.77 1.73
C PRO A 430 0.91 -36.18 1.01
N GLN A 431 1.10 -35.06 0.32
CA GLN A 431 0.04 -34.43 -0.47
C GLN A 431 0.08 -35.03 -1.88
N PRO A 432 -1.02 -35.59 -2.40
CA PRO A 432 -1.04 -36.15 -3.75
C PRO A 432 -0.71 -35.05 -4.76
N ALA A 433 0.15 -35.39 -5.72
CA ALA A 433 0.67 -34.47 -6.72
C ALA A 433 -0.48 -33.89 -7.56
N LEU A 434 -0.82 -32.63 -7.31
CA LEU A 434 -1.72 -31.88 -8.19
C LEU A 434 -0.97 -31.55 -9.49
N PRO A 435 -1.63 -31.68 -10.66
CA PRO A 435 -1.03 -31.37 -11.95
C PRO A 435 -0.50 -29.92 -11.96
N HIS A 436 0.74 -29.79 -12.43
CA HIS A 436 1.49 -28.55 -12.52
C HIS A 436 0.81 -27.58 -13.50
N GLY A 437 -0.12 -26.75 -13.00
CA GLY A 437 -0.91 -25.95 -13.93
C GLY A 437 -1.53 -24.66 -13.43
N THR A 438 -1.48 -24.28 -12.15
CA THR A 438 -2.10 -23.00 -11.71
C THR A 438 -1.50 -22.44 -10.42
N ALA A 439 -0.16 -22.42 -10.28
CA ALA A 439 0.45 -21.66 -9.19
C ALA A 439 0.35 -20.17 -9.51
N SER A 440 -0.63 -19.48 -8.91
CA SER A 440 -0.77 -18.03 -9.04
C SER A 440 0.54 -17.36 -8.61
N LYS A 441 1.13 -16.54 -9.50
CA LYS A 441 2.26 -15.62 -9.24
C LYS A 441 1.86 -14.49 -8.28
N THR A 442 1.17 -14.80 -7.19
CA THR A 442 0.95 -13.84 -6.10
C THR A 442 2.27 -13.70 -5.36
N LEU A 443 2.79 -12.47 -5.27
CA LEU A 443 3.92 -12.15 -4.40
C LEU A 443 3.62 -12.75 -3.02
N PRO A 444 4.47 -13.66 -2.50
CA PRO A 444 4.28 -14.24 -1.18
C PRO A 444 4.08 -13.11 -0.16
N ALA A 445 3.00 -13.13 0.62
CA ALA A 445 2.69 -12.02 1.54
C ALA A 445 3.82 -11.77 2.58
N GLU A 446 4.69 -12.76 2.81
CA GLU A 446 5.95 -12.59 3.53
C GLU A 446 6.85 -11.50 2.94
N HIS A 447 6.94 -11.37 1.62
CA HIS A 447 7.70 -10.30 0.97
C HIS A 447 7.06 -8.93 1.17
N ILE A 448 5.72 -8.85 1.18
CA ILE A 448 5.01 -7.60 1.42
C ILE A 448 5.26 -7.13 2.85
N THR A 449 5.14 -8.01 3.84
CA THR A 449 5.44 -7.70 5.25
C THR A 449 6.87 -7.21 5.42
N VAL A 450 7.83 -7.92 4.85
CA VAL A 450 9.25 -7.54 4.93
C VAL A 450 9.50 -6.21 4.20
N THR A 451 8.81 -5.96 3.09
CA THR A 451 8.94 -4.69 2.35
C THR A 451 8.46 -3.51 3.15
N VAL A 452 7.22 -3.61 3.65
CA VAL A 452 6.59 -2.57 4.45
C VAL A 452 7.43 -2.32 5.70
N PHE A 453 7.91 -3.38 6.35
CA PHE A 453 8.81 -3.25 7.50
C PHE A 453 10.08 -2.48 7.17
N THR A 454 10.84 -2.93 6.18
CA THR A 454 12.11 -2.29 5.82
C THR A 454 11.90 -0.83 5.41
N ALA A 455 10.80 -0.52 4.72
CA ALA A 455 10.44 0.84 4.37
C ALA A 455 10.13 1.68 5.63
N ILE A 456 9.26 1.19 6.53
CA ILE A 456 8.91 1.89 7.78
C ILE A 456 10.15 2.11 8.63
N THR A 457 10.97 1.09 8.88
CA THR A 457 12.20 1.23 9.67
C THR A 457 13.15 2.25 9.06
N SER A 458 13.30 2.25 7.73
CA SER A 458 14.17 3.22 7.05
C SER A 458 13.62 4.65 7.18
N LEU A 459 12.30 4.83 7.07
CA LEU A 459 11.65 6.13 7.25
C LEU A 459 11.70 6.61 8.70
N SER A 460 11.52 5.73 9.69
CA SER A 460 11.63 6.06 11.11
C SER A 460 13.05 6.46 11.49
N LEU A 461 14.07 5.72 11.00
CA LEU A 461 15.47 6.09 11.19
C LEU A 461 15.79 7.44 10.53
N MET A 462 15.28 7.69 9.31
CA MET A 462 15.43 8.99 8.65
C MET A 462 14.75 10.11 9.45
N TYR A 463 13.53 9.90 9.94
CA TYR A 463 12.80 10.87 10.75
C TYR A 463 13.60 11.23 12.00
N LEU A 464 14.05 10.22 12.76
CA LEU A 464 14.91 10.40 13.94
C LEU A 464 16.16 11.22 13.62
N ALA A 465 16.84 10.92 12.51
CA ALA A 465 18.04 11.65 12.09
C ALA A 465 17.79 13.14 11.83
N VAL A 466 16.62 13.47 11.26
CA VAL A 466 16.26 14.85 10.90
C VAL A 466 15.75 15.63 12.12
N THR A 467 15.00 14.98 13.01
CA THR A 467 14.38 15.66 14.15
C THR A 467 15.30 15.81 15.35
N ASP A 468 16.29 14.92 15.50
CA ASP A 468 17.20 14.94 16.65
C ASP A 468 18.65 14.62 16.22
N PRO A 469 19.37 15.59 15.63
CA PRO A 469 20.73 15.40 15.14
C PRO A 469 21.72 15.28 16.31
N GLN A 470 21.91 14.06 16.82
CA GLN A 470 22.73 13.80 18.01
C GLN A 470 24.19 13.40 17.69
N PRO A 471 25.18 13.80 18.52
CA PRO A 471 26.60 13.49 18.30
C PRO A 471 27.02 12.04 18.61
N TYR A 472 26.30 11.35 19.51
CA TYR A 472 26.82 10.18 20.21
C TYR A 472 26.32 8.81 19.71
N ALA A 473 25.17 8.76 19.03
CA ALA A 473 24.65 7.53 18.43
C ALA A 473 24.20 7.79 16.99
N PRO A 474 25.10 7.60 16.00
CA PRO A 474 24.75 7.84 14.61
C PRO A 474 23.61 6.91 14.19
N VAL A 475 22.57 7.44 13.57
CA VAL A 475 21.52 6.63 12.90
C VAL A 475 22.13 5.59 11.95
N ASP A 476 23.30 5.91 11.38
CA ASP A 476 24.12 5.01 10.60
C ASP A 476 24.50 3.73 11.36
N LEU A 477 24.77 3.78 12.66
CA LEU A 477 25.07 2.60 13.48
C LEU A 477 23.87 1.66 13.58
N PHE A 478 22.67 2.19 13.82
CA PHE A 478 21.45 1.39 13.88
C PHE A 478 21.13 0.75 12.53
N ALA A 479 21.24 1.52 11.45
CA ALA A 479 21.07 1.01 10.08
C ALA A 479 22.08 -0.11 9.78
N VAL A 480 23.35 0.09 10.14
CA VAL A 480 24.41 -0.89 9.93
C VAL A 480 24.18 -2.17 10.73
N VAL A 481 23.93 -2.07 12.03
CA VAL A 481 23.79 -3.26 12.90
C VAL A 481 22.51 -4.05 12.57
N SER A 482 21.39 -3.36 12.36
CA SER A 482 20.13 -4.01 11.98
C SER A 482 20.21 -4.60 10.56
N GLY A 483 20.77 -3.86 9.61
CA GLY A 483 21.00 -4.30 8.23
C GLY A 483 21.94 -5.50 8.16
N ALA A 484 23.04 -5.50 8.92
CA ALA A 484 23.98 -6.61 8.98
C ALA A 484 23.33 -7.87 9.59
N THR A 485 22.55 -7.71 10.65
CA THR A 485 21.82 -8.83 11.27
C THR A 485 20.82 -9.43 10.28
N ALA A 486 20.05 -8.59 9.59
CA ALA A 486 19.13 -9.02 8.54
C ALA A 486 19.87 -9.72 7.38
N LEU A 487 21.07 -9.25 7.03
CA LEU A 487 21.89 -9.82 5.96
C LEU A 487 22.37 -11.23 6.32
N VAL A 488 22.85 -11.43 7.56
CA VAL A 488 23.24 -12.75 8.07
C VAL A 488 22.07 -13.74 8.01
N ILE A 489 20.87 -13.28 8.38
CA ILE A 489 19.66 -14.12 8.30
C ILE A 489 19.31 -14.45 6.84
N GLY A 490 19.34 -13.47 5.94
CA GLY A 490 19.08 -13.66 4.51
C GLY A 490 20.06 -14.64 3.85
N VAL A 491 21.35 -14.56 4.21
CA VAL A 491 22.36 -15.52 3.76
C VAL A 491 22.07 -16.92 4.29
N ARG A 492 21.72 -17.05 5.58
CA ARG A 492 21.34 -18.34 6.17
C ARG A 492 20.09 -18.93 5.50
N TRP A 493 19.13 -18.10 5.08
CA TRP A 493 17.96 -18.56 4.34
C TRP A 493 18.32 -19.16 2.99
N MET A 494 19.21 -18.54 2.23
CA MET A 494 19.69 -19.10 0.96
C MET A 494 20.44 -20.43 1.18
N GLN A 495 21.19 -20.56 2.27
CA GLN A 495 21.88 -21.82 2.61
C GLN A 495 20.91 -22.95 2.95
N VAL A 496 19.85 -22.67 3.72
CA VAL A 496 18.86 -23.67 4.15
C VAL A 496 17.87 -24.01 3.02
N ARG A 497 17.65 -23.10 2.06
CA ARG A 497 16.68 -23.26 0.98
C ARG A 497 17.35 -22.94 -0.37
N PRO A 498 17.96 -23.94 -1.03
CA PRO A 498 18.71 -23.74 -2.28
C PRO A 498 17.88 -23.17 -3.44
N SER A 499 16.55 -23.27 -3.37
CA SER A 499 15.62 -22.71 -4.36
C SER A 499 15.36 -21.20 -4.20
N LEU A 500 15.72 -20.59 -3.06
CA LEU A 500 15.58 -19.15 -2.84
C LEU A 500 16.65 -18.39 -3.61
N ARG A 501 16.21 -17.52 -4.52
CA ARG A 501 17.10 -16.61 -5.25
C ARG A 501 17.64 -15.52 -4.32
N SER A 502 18.73 -14.87 -4.72
CA SER A 502 19.37 -13.80 -3.95
C SER A 502 18.49 -12.58 -3.75
N TRP A 503 17.62 -12.27 -4.73
CA TRP A 503 16.75 -11.10 -4.66
C TRP A 503 15.86 -11.13 -3.42
N PRO A 504 14.93 -12.09 -3.24
CA PRO A 504 13.94 -12.05 -2.17
C PRO A 504 14.54 -12.26 -0.78
N ALA A 505 15.77 -12.78 -0.70
CA ALA A 505 16.48 -13.06 0.55
C ALA A 505 17.32 -11.88 1.06
N LEU A 506 17.98 -11.12 0.17
CA LEU A 506 18.98 -10.12 0.58
C LEU A 506 18.53 -8.67 0.41
N TRP A 507 17.58 -8.39 -0.48
CA TRP A 507 17.14 -7.03 -0.75
C TRP A 507 16.69 -6.22 0.49
N PRO A 508 15.96 -6.80 1.49
CA PRO A 508 15.49 -6.03 2.64
C PRO A 508 16.65 -5.62 3.54
N ALA A 509 17.60 -6.53 3.74
CA ALA A 509 18.79 -6.29 4.53
C ALA A 509 19.66 -5.20 3.90
N LEU A 510 19.89 -5.26 2.59
CA LEU A 510 20.66 -4.26 1.86
C LEU A 510 19.98 -2.88 1.88
N THR A 511 18.65 -2.84 1.80
CA THR A 511 17.89 -1.59 1.92
C THR A 511 18.09 -0.99 3.31
N LEU A 512 17.89 -1.78 4.37
CA LEU A 512 18.03 -1.32 5.74
C LEU A 512 19.47 -0.88 6.07
N LEU A 513 20.45 -1.55 5.48
CA LEU A 513 21.87 -1.29 5.67
C LEU A 513 22.33 0.04 5.02
N MET A 514 21.71 0.45 3.92
CA MET A 514 22.30 1.47 3.03
C MET A 514 21.36 2.66 2.74
N VAL A 515 20.05 2.44 2.64
CA VAL A 515 19.09 3.49 2.24
C VAL A 515 18.90 4.56 3.33
N PRO A 516 18.80 4.24 4.63
CA PRO A 516 18.71 5.27 5.66
C PRO A 516 19.90 6.24 5.61
N SER A 517 21.13 5.72 5.58
CA SER A 517 22.35 6.54 5.48
C SER A 517 22.40 7.37 4.20
N LEU A 518 21.91 6.85 3.07
CA LEU A 518 21.81 7.60 1.82
C LEU A 518 20.80 8.75 1.93
N LEU A 519 19.61 8.49 2.47
CA LEU A 519 18.57 9.51 2.63
C LEU A 519 19.03 10.64 3.56
N ILE A 520 19.68 10.30 4.68
CA ILE A 520 20.18 11.30 5.64
C ILE A 520 21.24 12.18 4.98
N SER A 521 22.05 11.64 4.06
CA SER A 521 23.05 12.44 3.34
C SER A 521 22.47 13.54 2.43
N TRP A 522 21.16 13.56 2.20
CA TRP A 522 20.48 14.67 1.50
C TRP A 522 20.05 15.81 2.42
N PHE A 523 19.85 15.54 3.71
CA PHE A 523 19.31 16.51 4.65
C PHE A 523 20.39 17.07 5.59
N GLU A 524 21.40 16.28 5.91
CA GLU A 524 22.51 16.65 6.79
C GLU A 524 23.77 17.08 6.01
N PRO A 525 24.61 17.96 6.58
CA PRO A 525 25.92 18.28 6.02
C PRO A 525 26.79 17.03 5.78
N LEU A 526 27.68 17.10 4.80
CA LEU A 526 28.60 15.98 4.50
C LEU A 526 29.43 15.61 5.74
N SER A 527 29.19 14.41 6.28
CA SER A 527 30.04 13.80 7.31
C SER A 527 30.97 12.76 6.67
N LEU A 528 32.28 12.95 6.82
CA LEU A 528 33.29 12.04 6.25
C LEU A 528 33.08 10.57 6.64
N PRO A 529 32.77 10.21 7.91
CA PRO A 529 32.57 8.82 8.28
C PRO A 529 31.41 8.16 7.53
N ARG A 530 30.29 8.86 7.33
CA ARG A 530 29.11 8.34 6.61
C ARG A 530 29.42 8.14 5.14
N VAL A 531 30.08 9.12 4.51
CA VAL A 531 30.46 9.05 3.10
C VAL A 531 31.38 7.86 2.86
N LEU A 532 32.42 7.69 3.69
CA LEU A 532 33.36 6.57 3.56
C LEU A 532 32.68 5.23 3.84
N ALA A 533 31.82 5.14 4.86
CA ALA A 533 31.11 3.91 5.21
C ALA A 533 30.14 3.50 4.09
N LEU A 534 29.31 4.42 3.59
CA LEU A 534 28.33 4.12 2.53
C LEU A 534 29.02 3.77 1.21
N PHE A 535 30.12 4.45 0.88
CA PHE A 535 30.98 4.11 -0.26
C PHE A 535 31.59 2.71 -0.12
N ALA A 536 32.19 2.39 1.04
CA ALA A 536 32.78 1.08 1.29
C ALA A 536 31.74 -0.05 1.25
N ILE A 537 30.59 0.13 1.91
CA ILE A 537 29.52 -0.87 1.94
C ILE A 537 28.93 -1.09 0.54
N SER A 538 28.74 -0.02 -0.24
CA SER A 538 28.19 -0.12 -1.60
C SER A 538 29.15 -0.81 -2.57
N ILE A 539 30.45 -0.52 -2.49
CA ILE A 539 31.47 -1.23 -3.25
C ILE A 539 31.52 -2.71 -2.83
N CYS A 540 31.54 -3.00 -1.53
CA CYS A 540 31.54 -4.38 -1.04
C CYS A 540 30.31 -5.17 -1.55
N ALA A 541 29.12 -4.57 -1.51
CA ALA A 541 27.90 -5.18 -2.03
C ALA A 541 27.97 -5.41 -3.55
N LEU A 542 28.47 -4.43 -4.31
CA LEU A 542 28.67 -4.53 -5.75
C LEU A 542 29.65 -5.64 -6.10
N LEU A 543 30.82 -5.67 -5.47
CA LEU A 543 31.85 -6.69 -5.69
C LEU A 543 31.36 -8.07 -5.29
N LEU A 544 30.70 -8.21 -4.14
CA LEU A 544 30.13 -9.49 -3.72
C LEU A 544 29.03 -9.96 -4.68
N GLY A 545 28.21 -9.04 -5.18
CA GLY A 545 27.20 -9.30 -6.21
C GLY A 545 27.80 -9.78 -7.52
N ALA A 546 28.86 -9.12 -7.99
CA ALA A 546 29.57 -9.48 -9.20
C ALA A 546 30.30 -10.82 -9.07
N LEU A 547 31.07 -11.01 -8.01
CA LEU A 547 31.89 -12.22 -7.78
C LEU A 547 31.06 -13.47 -7.55
N ARG A 548 29.89 -13.34 -6.91
CA ARG A 548 29.02 -14.49 -6.58
C ARG A 548 27.80 -14.62 -7.50
N GLY A 549 27.68 -13.78 -8.53
CA GLY A 549 26.52 -13.76 -9.42
C GLY A 549 25.20 -13.44 -8.69
N LEU A 550 25.25 -12.68 -7.59
CA LEU A 550 24.07 -12.34 -6.79
C LEU A 550 23.45 -11.02 -7.29
N GLN A 551 22.26 -11.11 -7.89
CA GLN A 551 21.55 -9.96 -8.46
C GLN A 551 21.26 -8.85 -7.43
N ALA A 552 20.79 -9.19 -6.22
CA ALA A 552 20.42 -8.16 -5.23
C ALA A 552 21.62 -7.30 -4.78
N PRO A 553 22.73 -7.88 -4.28
CA PRO A 553 23.92 -7.10 -3.93
C PRO A 553 24.48 -6.29 -5.09
N LEU A 554 24.49 -6.86 -6.31
CA LEU A 554 24.99 -6.16 -7.49
C LEU A 554 24.15 -4.91 -7.80
N VAL A 555 22.83 -5.04 -7.87
CA VAL A 555 21.92 -3.93 -8.20
C VAL A 555 21.93 -2.87 -7.10
N TYR A 556 21.80 -3.27 -5.83
CA TYR A 556 21.82 -2.32 -4.70
C TYR A 556 23.16 -1.61 -4.59
N GLY A 557 24.27 -2.35 -4.64
CA GLY A 557 25.62 -1.79 -4.63
C GLY A 557 25.80 -0.78 -5.75
N THR A 558 25.38 -1.10 -6.98
CA THR A 558 25.49 -0.20 -8.13
C THR A 558 24.61 1.04 -8.00
N VAL A 559 23.31 0.87 -7.74
CA VAL A 559 22.36 1.99 -7.67
C VAL A 559 22.73 2.95 -6.54
N ILE A 560 23.02 2.42 -5.36
CA ILE A 560 23.37 3.26 -4.20
C ILE A 560 24.72 3.93 -4.41
N LEU A 561 25.73 3.23 -4.95
CA LEU A 561 27.02 3.84 -5.27
C LEU A 561 26.87 5.00 -6.25
N VAL A 562 26.07 4.84 -7.31
CA VAL A 562 25.82 5.91 -8.30
C VAL A 562 25.11 7.11 -7.65
N ILE A 563 24.00 6.89 -6.93
CA ILE A 563 23.28 7.97 -6.27
C ILE A 563 24.17 8.66 -5.22
N HIS A 564 24.94 7.89 -4.47
CA HIS A 564 25.85 8.41 -3.46
C HIS A 564 26.95 9.29 -4.08
N VAL A 565 27.62 8.81 -5.14
CA VAL A 565 28.63 9.58 -5.87
C VAL A 565 28.02 10.86 -6.48
N LEU A 566 26.83 10.77 -7.07
CA LEU A 566 26.11 11.95 -7.58
C LEU A 566 25.82 12.96 -6.47
N THR A 567 25.37 12.49 -5.30
CA THR A 567 25.07 13.34 -4.13
C THR A 567 26.32 14.07 -3.64
N VAL A 568 27.46 13.36 -3.54
CA VAL A 568 28.74 13.93 -3.11
C VAL A 568 29.29 14.93 -4.13
N ILE A 569 29.14 14.64 -5.43
CA ILE A 569 29.64 15.50 -6.51
C ILE A 569 28.70 16.67 -6.80
N TRP A 570 27.42 16.60 -6.38
CA TRP A 570 26.39 17.59 -6.73
C TRP A 570 26.78 19.05 -6.48
N PRO A 571 27.35 19.43 -5.32
CA PRO A 571 27.75 20.82 -5.08
C PRO A 571 28.79 21.31 -6.10
N TRP A 572 29.75 20.46 -6.45
CA TRP A 572 30.78 20.72 -7.46
C TRP A 572 30.17 20.81 -8.85
N LEU A 573 29.21 19.94 -9.17
CA LEU A 573 28.50 19.95 -10.43
C LEU A 573 27.66 21.22 -10.59
N ALA A 574 27.03 21.69 -9.51
CA ALA A 574 26.27 22.93 -9.49
C ALA A 574 27.16 24.17 -9.67
N GLU A 575 28.36 24.18 -9.06
CA GLU A 575 29.35 25.23 -9.24
C GLU A 575 29.92 25.24 -10.67
N PHE A 576 30.25 24.06 -11.20
CA PHE A 576 30.69 23.89 -12.58
C PHE A 576 29.60 24.32 -13.56
N SER A 577 28.34 23.94 -13.33
CA SER A 577 27.20 24.32 -14.17
C SER A 577 26.97 25.83 -14.20
N ARG A 578 27.19 26.53 -13.09
CA ARG A 578 27.11 28.00 -13.03
C ARG A 578 28.16 28.66 -13.94
N HIS A 579 29.37 28.12 -13.99
CA HIS A 579 30.48 28.68 -14.78
C HIS A 579 30.52 28.19 -16.24
N TYR A 580 30.10 26.96 -16.50
CA TYR A 580 30.26 26.24 -17.76
C TYR A 580 28.94 25.68 -18.29
N TRP A 581 27.84 26.41 -18.13
CA TRP A 581 26.49 25.98 -18.52
C TRP A 581 26.38 25.49 -19.98
N TRP A 582 27.20 26.04 -20.89
CA TRP A 582 27.25 25.67 -22.31
C TRP A 582 27.69 24.21 -22.54
N VAL A 583 28.41 23.60 -21.60
CA VAL A 583 28.82 22.17 -21.68
C VAL A 583 27.60 21.26 -21.70
N TRP A 584 26.54 21.61 -20.97
CA TRP A 584 25.29 20.83 -20.96
C TRP A 584 24.55 20.91 -22.30
N LEU A 585 24.60 22.06 -22.98
CA LEU A 585 24.06 22.18 -24.34
C LEU A 585 24.85 21.35 -25.34
N LEU A 586 26.17 21.30 -25.21
CA LEU A 586 27.02 20.47 -26.06
C LEU A 586 26.72 18.98 -25.83
N ILE A 587 26.62 18.54 -24.58
CA ILE A 587 26.25 17.15 -24.24
C ILE A 587 24.83 16.82 -24.75
N GLY A 588 23.86 17.70 -24.50
CA GLY A 588 22.48 17.55 -24.99
C GLY A 588 22.41 17.49 -26.52
N GLY A 589 23.19 18.33 -27.20
CA GLY A 589 23.32 18.33 -28.66
C GLY A 589 23.90 17.03 -29.21
N VAL A 590 25.00 16.53 -28.63
CA VAL A 590 25.59 15.24 -29.01
C VAL A 590 24.62 14.09 -28.78
N LEU A 591 23.88 14.08 -27.66
CA LEU A 591 22.86 13.07 -27.37
C LEU A 591 21.69 13.12 -28.35
N LEU A 592 21.22 14.32 -28.71
CA LEU A 592 20.17 14.49 -29.72
C LEU A 592 20.63 14.01 -31.10
N ILE A 593 21.86 14.31 -31.50
CA ILE A 593 22.44 13.83 -32.76
C ILE A 593 22.51 12.29 -32.75
N ALA A 594 23.00 11.69 -31.65
CA ALA A 594 23.05 10.24 -31.50
C ALA A 594 21.65 9.59 -31.52
N ALA A 595 20.67 10.21 -30.87
CA ALA A 595 19.29 9.75 -30.84
C ALA A 595 18.63 9.86 -32.23
N ALA A 596 18.85 10.96 -32.95
CA ALA A 596 18.38 11.15 -34.32
C ALA A 596 18.98 10.11 -35.27
N ALA A 597 20.28 9.85 -35.17
CA ALA A 597 20.96 8.81 -35.94
C ALA A 597 20.39 7.40 -35.65
N ARG A 598 20.08 7.11 -34.37
CA ARG A 598 19.47 5.82 -33.98
C ARG A 598 18.00 5.70 -34.39
N TYR A 599 17.25 6.80 -34.36
CA TYR A 599 15.87 6.85 -34.85
C TYR A 599 15.81 6.60 -36.37
N GLU A 600 16.73 7.20 -37.12
CA GLU A 600 16.85 6.95 -38.56
C GLU A 600 17.18 5.47 -38.85
N ALA A 601 18.10 4.88 -38.08
CA ALA A 601 18.42 3.45 -38.19
C ALA A 601 17.20 2.55 -37.88
N SER A 602 16.37 2.90 -36.89
CA SER A 602 15.15 2.17 -36.53
C SER A 602 14.07 2.26 -37.62
N MET A 603 13.84 3.45 -38.18
CA MET A 603 12.87 3.63 -39.27
C MET A 603 13.29 2.91 -40.55
N ARG A 604 14.59 2.90 -40.88
CA ARG A 604 15.11 2.11 -42.02
C ARG A 604 14.84 0.62 -41.83
N SER A 605 15.03 0.10 -40.62
CA SER A 605 14.69 -1.29 -40.28
C SER A 605 13.19 -1.57 -40.44
N MET A 606 12.31 -0.72 -39.90
CA MET A 606 10.86 -0.88 -40.05
C MET A 606 10.39 -0.80 -41.52
N ARG A 607 10.94 0.12 -42.32
CA ARG A 607 10.61 0.22 -43.76
C ARG A 607 11.02 -1.04 -44.52
N SER A 608 12.18 -1.62 -44.21
CA SER A 608 12.63 -2.88 -44.81
C SER A 608 11.80 -4.10 -44.42
N ILE A 609 11.23 -4.11 -43.21
CA ILE A 609 10.31 -5.14 -42.76
C ILE A 609 8.97 -4.97 -43.48
N ALA A 610 8.48 -3.73 -43.59
CA ALA A 610 7.24 -3.42 -44.29
C ALA A 610 7.31 -3.76 -45.79
N SER A 611 8.43 -3.50 -46.46
CA SER A 611 8.62 -3.88 -47.87
C SER A 611 8.64 -5.40 -48.05
N ARG A 612 9.37 -6.14 -47.19
CA ARG A 612 9.37 -7.61 -47.23
C ARG A 612 8.01 -8.24 -46.99
N ILE A 613 7.17 -7.62 -46.17
CA ILE A 613 5.79 -8.07 -45.94
C ILE A 613 4.91 -7.76 -47.16
N SER A 614 5.14 -6.62 -47.82
CA SER A 614 4.45 -6.28 -49.07
C SER A 614 4.82 -7.22 -50.23
N ASP A 615 6.08 -7.66 -50.31
CA ASP A 615 6.53 -8.58 -51.37
C ASP A 615 6.02 -10.02 -51.18
N LEU A 616 5.58 -10.36 -49.97
CA LEU A 616 4.98 -11.67 -49.64
C LEU A 616 3.46 -11.70 -49.85
N ARG A 617 2.84 -10.58 -50.21
CA ARG A 617 1.39 -10.42 -50.33
C ARG A 617 1.01 -10.15 -51.79
#